data_AF-A0A2V8I1V5-F1
#
_entry.id   AF-A0A2V8I1V5-F1
#
_cell.length_a   1.000
_cell.length_b   1.000
_cell.length_c   1.000
_cell.angle_alpha   90.00
_cell.angle_beta   90.00
_cell.angle_gamma   90.00
#
_symmetry.space_group_name_H-M   'P 1'
#
loop_
_entity.id
_entity.type
_entity.pdbx_description
1 polymer ?
#
loop_
_entity_poly.entity_id
_entity_poly.type
_entity_poly.pdbx_seq_one_letter_code
_entity_poly.pdbx_strand_id
1 'polypeptide(L)'
;MEGTEPLTEPAAEPESPPAPRPKATPIESRFLFVDVAAMRAKQLRRGALPRLDEDGEPEVHRVHPHKAERIAMEEVKRGLVLYDVPVSPGRSA
;
A
#
# COMPACT_ATOMS: atom_id res chain seq x y z
N MET A 1 32.33 -32.18 -31.25
CA MET A 1 33.11 -31.29 -30.37
C MET A 1 32.84 -29.88 -30.85
N GLU A 2 31.62 -29.40 -30.65
CA GLU A 2 31.13 -28.72 -29.43
C GLU A 2 31.77 -27.33 -29.32
N GLY A 3 31.04 -26.36 -29.87
CA GLY A 3 31.28 -24.95 -29.67
C GLY A 3 30.86 -24.56 -28.26
N THR A 4 31.71 -23.77 -27.62
CA THR A 4 31.46 -23.14 -26.34
C THR A 4 31.51 -21.64 -26.54
N GLU A 5 30.37 -21.08 -26.96
CA GLU A 5 30.12 -19.65 -26.82
C GLU A 5 29.82 -19.38 -25.33
N PRO A 6 30.53 -18.44 -24.67
CA PRO A 6 30.18 -18.07 -23.31
C PRO A 6 28.83 -17.34 -23.35
N LEU A 7 27.83 -17.98 -22.74
CA LEU A 7 26.53 -17.38 -22.45
C LEU A 7 26.75 -16.11 -21.63
N THR A 8 26.55 -14.96 -22.26
CA THR A 8 26.35 -13.69 -21.58
C THR A 8 25.16 -13.84 -20.65
N GLU A 9 25.44 -13.94 -19.34
CA GLU A 9 24.45 -13.73 -18.30
C GLU A 9 23.89 -12.31 -18.47
N PRO A 10 22.57 -12.10 -18.57
CA PRO A 10 22.02 -10.76 -18.58
C PRO A 10 22.33 -10.17 -17.20
N ALA A 11 23.28 -9.24 -17.19
CA ALA A 11 23.58 -8.38 -16.05
C ALA A 11 22.25 -7.80 -15.57
N ALA A 12 21.87 -8.15 -14.33
CA ALA A 12 20.75 -7.56 -13.65
C ALA A 12 20.97 -6.04 -13.62
N GLU A 13 20.23 -5.33 -14.45
CA GLU A 13 20.16 -3.87 -14.38
C GLU A 13 19.73 -3.49 -12.97
N PRO A 14 20.40 -2.56 -12.30
CA PRO A 14 20.00 -2.12 -10.98
C PRO A 14 18.58 -1.55 -11.07
N GLU A 15 17.64 -2.25 -10.44
CA GLU A 15 16.26 -1.84 -10.26
C GLU A 15 16.27 -0.43 -9.69
N SER A 16 15.99 0.55 -10.54
CA SER A 16 15.94 1.95 -10.14
C SER A 16 14.90 2.07 -9.01
N PRO A 17 15.20 2.75 -7.90
CA PRO A 17 14.28 2.81 -6.77
C PRO A 17 12.92 3.32 -7.27
N PRO A 18 11.82 2.64 -6.90
CA PRO A 18 10.50 2.99 -7.40
C PRO A 18 10.23 4.46 -7.06
N ALA A 19 9.79 5.22 -8.05
CA ALA A 19 9.46 6.63 -7.88
C ALA A 19 8.56 6.85 -6.65
N PRO A 20 8.77 7.92 -5.87
CA PRO A 20 8.04 8.14 -4.63
C PRO A 20 6.53 8.15 -4.89
N ARG A 21 5.81 7.27 -4.20
CA ARG A 21 4.36 7.17 -4.33
C ARG A 21 3.71 8.49 -3.91
N PRO A 22 2.72 9.02 -4.66
CA PRO A 22 2.02 10.24 -4.27
C PRO A 22 1.32 10.04 -2.92
N LYS A 23 1.45 11.02 -2.04
CA LYS A 23 0.81 11.03 -0.71
C LYS A 23 -0.53 11.75 -0.78
N ALA A 24 -1.55 11.18 -0.13
CA ALA A 24 -2.83 11.82 0.07
C ALA A 24 -2.72 13.01 1.03
N THR A 25 -3.61 13.98 0.88
CA THR A 25 -3.78 15.05 1.86
C THR A 25 -4.23 14.47 3.21
N PRO A 26 -3.80 15.03 4.34
CA PRO A 26 -4.27 14.60 5.65
C PRO A 26 -5.80 14.68 5.77
N ILE A 27 -6.40 13.64 6.33
CA ILE A 27 -7.84 13.59 6.57
C ILE A 27 -8.17 14.28 7.90
N GLU A 28 -8.90 15.41 7.84
CA GLU A 28 -9.32 16.14 9.05
C GLU A 28 -10.61 15.58 9.66
N SER A 29 -11.51 15.03 8.84
CA SER A 29 -12.78 14.46 9.31
C SER A 29 -12.55 13.10 9.97
N ARG A 30 -12.89 12.97 11.25
CA ARG A 30 -12.82 11.70 11.99
C ARG A 30 -13.59 10.57 11.30
N PHE A 31 -14.74 10.87 10.71
CA PHE A 31 -15.56 9.87 10.03
C PHE A 31 -14.89 9.39 8.74
N LEU A 32 -14.40 10.32 7.92
CA LEU A 32 -13.68 9.99 6.69
C LEU A 32 -12.42 9.18 6.98
N PHE A 33 -11.69 9.52 8.05
CA PHE A 33 -10.52 8.77 8.48
C PHE A 33 -10.87 7.31 8.81
N VAL A 34 -11.93 7.11 9.60
CA VAL A 34 -12.40 5.77 9.99
C VAL A 34 -12.86 4.96 8.78
N ASP A 35 -13.61 5.59 7.86
CA ASP A 35 -14.11 4.91 6.66
C ASP A 35 -12.97 4.46 5.75
N VAL A 36 -12.00 5.33 5.47
CA VAL A 36 -10.82 5.01 4.65
C VAL A 36 -9.97 3.94 5.33
N ALA A 37 -9.73 4.04 6.64
CA ALA A 37 -8.97 3.04 7.39
C ALA A 37 -9.69 1.67 7.40
N ALA A 38 -11.01 1.65 7.57
CA ALA A 38 -11.80 0.42 7.52
C ALA A 38 -11.76 -0.23 6.13
N MET A 39 -11.86 0.56 5.06
CA MET A 39 -11.68 0.06 3.70
C MET A 39 -10.29 -0.52 3.49
N ARG A 40 -9.25 0.16 3.97
CA ARG A 40 -7.88 -0.31 3.84
C ARG A 40 -7.63 -1.59 4.65
N ALA A 41 -8.15 -1.70 5.87
CA ALA A 41 -8.08 -2.91 6.67
C ALA A 41 -8.74 -4.11 5.96
N LYS A 42 -9.87 -3.90 5.26
CA LYS A 42 -10.48 -4.94 4.41
C LYS A 42 -9.56 -5.39 3.28
N GLN A 43 -8.80 -4.49 2.66
CA GLN A 43 -7.80 -4.85 1.65
C GLN A 43 -6.68 -5.70 2.24
N LEU A 44 -6.13 -5.31 3.40
CA LEU A 44 -5.06 -6.04 4.08
C LEU A 44 -5.49 -7.46 4.49
N ARG A 45 -6.71 -7.61 5.02
CA ARG A 45 -7.29 -8.93 5.35
C ARG A 45 -7.51 -9.81 4.11
N ARG A 46 -7.63 -9.21 2.92
CA ARG A 46 -7.73 -9.90 1.62
C ARG A 46 -6.35 -10.20 1.00
N GLY A 47 -5.26 -9.89 1.69
CA GLY A 47 -3.90 -10.16 1.22
C GLY A 47 -3.23 -9.00 0.47
N ALA A 48 -3.78 -7.79 0.52
CA ALA A 48 -3.06 -6.63 0.01
C ALA A 48 -1.78 -6.38 0.81
N LEU A 49 -0.71 -5.99 0.13
CA LEU A 49 0.57 -5.67 0.76
C LEU A 49 0.47 -4.37 1.58
N PRO A 50 1.00 -4.34 2.82
CA PRO A 50 1.22 -3.10 3.56
C PRO A 50 2.08 -2.11 2.77
N ARG A 51 1.87 -0.81 3.02
CA ARG A 51 2.61 0.31 2.42
C ARG A 51 3.54 1.01 3.42
N LEU A 52 3.53 0.57 4.67
CA LEU A 52 4.51 1.01 5.66
C LEU A 52 5.85 0.36 5.27
N ASP A 53 6.88 1.18 5.08
CA ASP A 53 8.24 0.69 4.88
C ASP A 53 8.65 -0.18 6.07
N GLU A 54 9.28 -1.31 5.78
CA GLU A 54 9.54 -2.45 6.68
C GLU A 54 10.45 -2.09 7.86
N ASP A 55 9.91 -1.46 8.90
CA ASP A 55 10.49 -1.55 10.25
C ASP A 55 9.94 -2.83 10.93
N GLY A 56 10.47 -3.99 10.52
CA GLY A 56 10.37 -5.23 11.29
C GLY A 56 9.67 -6.41 10.62
N GLU A 57 10.51 -7.26 10.03
CA GLU A 57 10.33 -8.71 9.83
C GLU A 57 9.26 -9.17 8.80
N PRO A 58 9.67 -9.94 7.77
CA PRO A 58 8.76 -10.60 6.84
C PRO A 58 8.15 -11.85 7.51
N GLU A 59 7.37 -11.67 8.58
CA GLU A 59 6.67 -12.77 9.23
C GLU A 59 5.38 -13.09 8.45
N VAL A 60 5.56 -13.89 7.39
CA VAL A 60 4.59 -14.84 6.81
C VAL A 60 3.12 -14.38 6.83
N HIS A 61 2.76 -13.55 5.84
CA HIS A 61 1.56 -13.69 5.00
C HIS A 61 0.20 -14.01 5.67
N ARG A 62 -0.06 -13.47 6.85
CA ARG A 62 -1.43 -13.26 7.35
C ARG A 62 -1.38 -12.15 8.38
N VAL A 63 -1.55 -10.90 7.93
CA VAL A 63 -1.76 -9.77 8.83
C VAL A 63 -2.99 -10.10 9.68
N HIS A 64 -2.76 -10.50 10.94
CA HIS A 64 -3.83 -10.83 11.88
C HIS A 64 -4.85 -9.67 11.89
N PRO A 65 -6.17 -9.89 12.00
CA PRO A 65 -7.16 -8.82 11.91
C PRO A 65 -6.80 -7.57 12.73
N HIS A 66 -6.44 -7.76 14.02
CA HIS A 66 -5.94 -6.70 14.93
C HIS A 66 -4.69 -5.94 14.45
N LYS A 67 -3.81 -6.60 13.69
CA LYS A 67 -2.67 -5.94 13.03
C LYS A 67 -3.14 -5.18 11.80
N ALA A 68 -4.16 -5.66 11.08
CA ALA A 68 -4.66 -5.04 9.86
C ALA A 68 -5.32 -3.68 10.10
N GLU A 69 -6.12 -3.51 11.16
CA GLU A 69 -6.66 -2.17 11.44
C GLU A 69 -5.57 -1.20 11.86
N ARG A 70 -4.61 -1.64 12.69
CA ARG A 70 -3.50 -0.79 13.13
C ARG A 70 -2.65 -0.32 11.95
N ILE A 71 -2.27 -1.24 11.05
CA ILE A 71 -1.52 -0.91 9.84
C ILE A 71 -2.32 0.04 8.96
N ALA A 72 -3.61 -0.21 8.75
CA ALA A 72 -4.47 0.66 7.97
C ALA A 72 -4.55 2.09 8.54
N MET A 73 -4.71 2.23 9.86
CA MET A 73 -4.75 3.55 10.52
C MET A 73 -3.43 4.29 10.37
N GLU A 74 -2.28 3.61 10.50
CA GLU A 74 -0.96 4.22 10.31
C GLU A 74 -0.71 4.61 8.85
N GLU A 75 -1.14 3.79 7.88
CA GLU A 75 -1.05 4.15 6.47
C GLU A 75 -1.90 5.37 6.13
N VAL A 76 -3.13 5.47 6.66
CA VAL A 76 -4.00 6.63 6.45
C VAL A 76 -3.41 7.87 7.12
N LYS A 77 -2.89 7.74 8.34
CA LYS A 77 -2.24 8.84 9.07
C LYS A 77 -1.00 9.37 8.35
N ARG A 78 -0.23 8.51 7.68
CA ARG A 78 0.94 8.88 6.87
C ARG A 78 0.59 9.33 5.44
N GLY A 79 -0.70 9.35 5.07
CA GLY A 79 -1.14 9.72 3.72
C GLY A 79 -0.75 8.71 2.64
N LEU A 80 -0.53 7.44 3.01
CA LEU A 80 -0.12 6.38 2.07
C LEU A 80 -1.32 5.72 1.37
N VAL A 81 -2.54 6.08 1.76
CA VAL A 81 -3.79 5.60 1.17
C VAL A 81 -4.42 6.72 0.36
N LEU A 82 -4.39 6.58 -0.97
CA LEU A 82 -5.17 7.42 -1.88
C LEU A 82 -6.64 7.00 -1.82
N TYR A 83 -7.53 7.99 -1.82
CA TYR A 83 -8.97 7.79 -1.82
C TYR A 83 -9.64 8.95 -2.57
N ASP A 84 -10.82 8.68 -3.12
CA ASP A 84 -11.71 9.68 -3.70
C ASP A 84 -13.06 9.63 -2.98
N VAL A 85 -13.67 10.80 -2.76
CA VAL A 85 -15.02 10.90 -2.20
C VAL A 85 -15.98 11.15 -3.37
N PRO A 86 -17.00 10.30 -3.58
CA PRO A 86 -17.97 10.54 -4.64
C PRO A 86 -18.71 11.85 -4.37
N VAL A 87 -18.77 12.72 -5.37
CA VAL A 87 -19.65 13.89 -5.33
C VAL A 87 -21.08 13.40 -5.32
N SER A 88 -21.79 13.61 -4.20
CA SER A 88 -23.22 13.34 -4.18
C SER A 88 -23.91 14.38 -5.07
N PRO A 89 -24.69 13.99 -6.09
CA PRO A 89 -25.55 14.93 -6.80
C PRO A 89 -26.55 15.45 -5.77
N GLY A 90 -26.31 16.66 -5.28
CA GLY A 90 -26.86 17.15 -4.03
C GLY A 90 -28.37 16.96 -3.91
N ARG A 91 -28.80 16.56 -2.71
CA ARG A 91 -30.08 17.04 -2.21
C ARG A 91 -29.95 18.55 -2.11
N SER A 92 -30.40 19.24 -3.16
CA SER A 92 -30.54 20.69 -3.14
C SER A 92 -31.71 21.02 -2.21
N ALA A 93 -31.43 21.89 -1.23
CA ALA A 93 -32.32 22.50 -0.24
C ALA A 93 -32.92 21.59 0.86
#